data_AF-A0A7X5WS37-F1
#
_entry.id   AF-A0A7X5WS37-F1
#
_cell.length_a   1.000
_cell.length_b   1.000
_cell.length_c   1.000
_cell.angle_alpha   90.00
_cell.angle_beta   90.00
_cell.angle_gamma   90.00
#
_symmetry.space_group_name_H-M   'P 1'
#
loop_
_entity.id
_entity.type
_entity.pdbx_description
1 polymer ?
#
loop_
_entity_poly.entity_id
_entity_poly.type
_entity_poly.pdbx_seq_one_letter_code
_entity_poly.pdbx_strand_id
1 'polypeptide(L)'
;ALAAHLLGRPVKCTLTREQSLLMHAKRHPIRVEATAGCDADGKLTALRVRMVGDSGPYASVGMKVLERAAGHASGPYVFPNIDVEAVAVRTNNPVCGAFRGFGANQAQFA
;
A
#
# COMPACT_ATOMS: atom_id res chain seq x y z
N ALA A 1 8.59 22.22 15.79
CA ALA A 1 8.15 22.29 17.20
C ALA A 1 9.36 22.43 18.14
N LEU A 2 10.24 21.42 18.23
CA LEU A 2 11.38 21.42 19.16
C LEU A 2 12.25 22.69 19.07
N ALA A 3 12.67 23.10 17.87
CA ALA A 3 13.48 24.31 17.69
C ALA A 3 12.80 25.60 18.20
N ALA A 4 11.49 25.74 17.99
CA ALA A 4 10.73 26.89 18.47
C ALA A 4 10.63 26.91 20.01
N HIS A 5 10.49 25.73 20.63
CA HIS A 5 10.46 25.57 22.08
C HIS A 5 11.80 25.95 22.72
N LEU A 6 12.92 25.42 22.18
CA LEU A 6 14.26 25.67 22.73
C LEU A 6 14.74 27.12 22.55
N LEU A 7 14.35 27.77 21.44
CA LEU A 7 14.79 29.14 21.14
C LEU A 7 13.84 30.22 21.64
N GLY A 8 12.66 29.85 22.17
CA GLY A 8 11.65 30.79 22.66
C GLY A 8 11.14 31.76 21.59
N ARG A 9 11.15 31.38 20.30
CA ARG A 9 10.74 32.24 19.17
C ARG A 9 10.10 31.45 18.03
N PRO A 10 9.28 32.08 17.19
CA PRO A 10 8.71 31.43 16.00
C PRO A 10 9.80 30.91 15.05
N VAL A 11 9.61 29.71 14.53
CA VAL A 11 10.53 29.06 13.57
C VAL A 11 9.73 28.55 12.38
N LYS A 12 10.20 28.84 11.16
CA LYS A 12 9.67 28.30 9.90
C LYS A 12 10.62 27.24 9.36
N CYS A 13 10.08 26.10 8.91
CA CYS A 13 10.83 25.05 8.23
C CYS A 13 10.22 24.85 6.85
N THR A 14 11.02 25.04 5.80
CA THR A 14 10.64 24.76 4.42
C THR A 14 11.62 23.74 3.87
N LEU A 15 11.11 22.64 3.29
CA LEU A 15 11.94 21.64 2.64
C LEU A 15 12.19 22.03 1.18
N THR A 16 13.39 21.74 0.68
CA THR A 16 13.63 21.70 -0.77
C THR A 16 12.85 20.55 -1.40
N ARG A 17 12.71 20.57 -2.73
CA ARG A 17 12.05 19.47 -3.45
C ARG A 17 12.76 18.13 -3.18
N GLU A 18 14.08 18.13 -3.22
CA GLU A 18 14.90 16.95 -2.94
C GLU A 18 14.66 16.40 -1.53
N GLN A 19 14.71 17.26 -0.51
CA GLN A 19 14.43 16.87 0.87
C GLN A 19 13.02 16.29 1.03
N SER A 20 12.02 16.90 0.39
CA SER A 20 10.65 16.38 0.42
C SER A 20 10.55 15.01 -0.24
N LEU A 21 11.23 14.78 -1.37
CA LEU A 21 11.28 13.49 -2.05
C LEU A 21 12.00 12.42 -1.24
N LEU A 22 13.03 12.76 -0.47
CA LEU A 22 13.74 11.80 0.38
C LEU A 22 12.99 11.48 1.68
N MET A 23 12.36 12.49 2.30
CA MET A 23 11.80 12.35 3.66
C MET A 23 10.34 11.89 3.69
N HIS A 24 9.51 12.33 2.73
CA HIS A 24 8.07 12.07 2.81
C HIS A 24 7.73 10.64 2.40
N ALA A 25 6.59 10.17 2.89
CA ALA A 25 6.10 8.84 2.56
C ALA A 25 5.86 8.64 1.05
N LYS A 26 6.11 7.41 0.57
CA LYS A 26 5.85 6.97 -0.80
C LYS A 26 4.69 5.97 -0.86
N ARG A 27 4.16 5.74 -2.06
CA ARG A 27 3.19 4.66 -2.30
C ARG A 27 3.88 3.32 -2.04
N HIS A 28 3.18 2.40 -1.38
CA HIS A 28 3.65 1.04 -1.15
C HIS A 28 3.86 0.31 -2.48
N PRO A 29 5.08 -0.14 -2.79
CA PRO A 29 5.31 -1.19 -3.78
C PRO A 29 4.64 -2.48 -3.28
N ILE A 30 3.83 -3.12 -4.13
CA ILE A 30 3.13 -4.36 -3.78
C ILE A 30 3.41 -5.36 -4.90
N ARG A 31 3.97 -6.52 -4.54
CA ARG A 31 4.01 -7.69 -5.41
C ARG A 31 2.72 -8.47 -5.22
N VAL A 32 2.07 -8.81 -6.33
CA VAL A 32 0.81 -9.54 -6.35
C VAL A 32 1.02 -10.82 -7.15
N GLU A 33 0.70 -11.95 -6.54
CA GLU A 33 0.57 -13.24 -7.21
C GLU A 33 -0.91 -13.64 -7.15
N ALA A 34 -1.50 -13.88 -8.31
CA ALA A 34 -2.92 -14.20 -8.45
C ALA A 34 -3.11 -15.47 -9.27
N THR A 35 -4.05 -16.30 -8.85
CA THR A 35 -4.54 -17.45 -9.60
C THR A 35 -6.05 -17.36 -9.68
N ALA A 36 -6.58 -17.33 -10.90
CA ALA A 36 -8.01 -17.30 -11.16
C ALA A 36 -8.42 -18.60 -11.87
N GLY A 37 -9.56 -19.16 -11.46
CA GLY A 37 -10.20 -20.27 -12.14
C GLY A 37 -11.44 -19.80 -12.90
N CYS A 38 -11.71 -20.43 -14.05
CA CYS A 38 -12.97 -20.30 -14.78
C CYS A 38 -13.50 -21.66 -15.20
N ASP A 39 -14.80 -21.73 -15.50
CA ASP A 39 -15.41 -22.89 -16.15
C ASP A 39 -15.30 -22.81 -17.68
N ALA A 40 -15.86 -23.82 -18.37
CA ALA A 40 -15.82 -23.91 -19.83
C ALA A 40 -16.56 -22.75 -20.55
N ASP A 41 -17.50 -22.09 -19.86
CA ASP A 41 -18.25 -20.93 -20.37
C ASP A 41 -17.54 -19.60 -20.06
N GLY A 42 -16.36 -19.65 -19.43
CA GLY A 42 -15.56 -18.49 -19.06
C GLY A 42 -16.05 -17.77 -17.80
N LYS A 43 -16.96 -18.36 -17.03
CA LYS A 43 -17.41 -17.78 -15.76
C LYS A 43 -16.35 -18.01 -14.68
N LEU A 44 -16.05 -16.96 -13.94
CA LEU A 44 -15.07 -16.97 -12.86
C LEU A 44 -15.58 -17.78 -11.65
N THR A 45 -14.79 -18.74 -11.19
CA THR A 45 -15.20 -19.73 -10.15
C THR A 45 -14.39 -19.62 -8.86
N ALA A 46 -13.11 -19.25 -8.95
CA ALA A 46 -12.26 -19.08 -7.77
C ALA A 46 -11.18 -18.04 -8.01
N LEU A 47 -10.80 -17.31 -6.95
CA LEU A 47 -9.68 -16.39 -6.95
C LEU A 47 -8.81 -16.62 -5.72
N ARG A 48 -7.51 -16.86 -5.94
CA ARG A 48 -6.49 -16.84 -4.89
C ARG A 48 -5.52 -15.71 -5.14
N VAL A 49 -5.29 -14.86 -4.14
CA VAL A 49 -4.33 -13.74 -4.24
C VAL A 49 -3.39 -13.73 -3.04
N ARG A 50 -2.10 -13.53 -3.30
CA ARG A 50 -1.04 -13.32 -2.31
C ARG A 50 -0.35 -11.99 -2.61
N MET A 51 -0.34 -11.10 -1.63
CA MET A 51 0.25 -9.78 -1.75
C MET A 51 1.37 -9.57 -0.73
N VAL A 52 2.51 -9.05 -1.18
CA VAL A 52 3.61 -8.60 -0.31
C VAL A 52 3.87 -7.14 -0.59
N GLY A 53 3.55 -6.29 0.38
CA GLY A 53 3.72 -4.84 0.29
C GLY A 53 4.87 -4.33 1.16
N ASP A 54 5.75 -3.52 0.58
CA ASP A 54 6.85 -2.89 1.31
C ASP A 54 6.38 -1.60 2.01
N SER A 55 6.52 -1.55 3.34
CA SER A 55 6.18 -0.39 4.17
C SER A 55 7.35 0.53 4.50
N GLY A 56 8.56 0.19 4.05
CA GLY A 56 9.80 0.83 4.50
C GLY A 56 10.14 0.45 5.95
N PRO A 57 10.82 1.32 6.71
CA PRO A 57 11.42 0.94 7.98
C PRO A 57 10.43 0.96 9.17
N TYR A 58 9.25 1.56 8.97
CA TYR A 58 8.26 1.76 10.01
C TYR A 58 6.89 1.22 9.57
N ALA A 59 6.07 0.79 10.53
CA ALA A 59 4.74 0.26 10.22
C ALA A 59 3.84 1.28 9.49
N SER A 60 3.89 2.56 9.90
CA SER A 60 3.08 3.63 9.30
C SER A 60 1.60 3.20 9.18
N VAL A 61 0.95 3.54 8.07
CA VAL A 61 -0.38 3.04 7.68
C VAL A 61 -0.31 1.79 6.79
N GLY A 62 0.82 1.07 6.78
CA GLY A 62 1.07 -0.05 5.86
C GLY A 62 0.04 -1.17 5.97
N MET A 63 -0.24 -1.64 7.18
CA MET A 63 -1.28 -2.66 7.42
C MET A 63 -2.65 -2.24 6.86
N LYS A 64 -3.01 -0.96 6.99
CA LYS A 64 -4.28 -0.43 6.46
C LYS A 64 -4.30 -0.30 4.94
N VAL A 65 -3.16 -0.04 4.32
CA VAL A 65 -3.02 -0.04 2.86
C VAL A 65 -3.16 -1.45 2.31
N LEU A 66 -2.52 -2.45 2.95
CA LEU A 66 -2.59 -3.86 2.50
C LEU A 66 -3.97 -4.47 2.77
N GLU A 67 -4.62 -4.14 3.87
CA GLU A 67 -6.03 -4.50 4.16
C GLU A 67 -6.95 -3.98 3.04
N ARG A 68 -6.77 -2.72 2.63
CA ARG A 68 -7.56 -2.17 1.53
C ARG A 68 -7.23 -2.82 0.18
N ALA A 69 -5.95 -3.10 -0.10
CA ALA A 69 -5.56 -3.84 -1.30
C ALA A 69 -6.24 -5.22 -1.35
N ALA A 70 -6.22 -5.97 -0.25
CA ALA A 70 -6.89 -7.27 -0.15
C ALA A 70 -8.41 -7.15 -0.39
N GLY A 71 -9.07 -6.16 0.22
CA GLY A 71 -10.49 -5.92 0.05
C GLY A 71 -10.92 -5.51 -1.37
N HIS A 72 -9.97 -5.15 -2.25
CA HIS A 72 -10.24 -4.79 -3.65
C HIS A 72 -9.66 -5.81 -4.64
N ALA A 73 -9.18 -6.97 -4.17
CA ALA A 73 -8.47 -7.95 -4.98
C ALA A 73 -9.32 -8.61 -6.07
N SER A 74 -10.64 -8.71 -5.88
CA SER A 74 -11.56 -9.24 -6.89
C SER A 74 -11.88 -8.25 -8.02
N GLY A 75 -11.45 -7.00 -7.88
CA GLY A 75 -11.88 -5.92 -8.77
C GLY A 75 -13.42 -5.81 -8.82
N PRO A 76 -13.99 -5.54 -10.00
CA PRO A 76 -15.44 -5.47 -10.19
C PRO A 76 -16.11 -6.83 -10.41
N TYR A 77 -15.37 -7.95 -10.31
CA TYR A 77 -15.85 -9.27 -10.71
C TYR A 77 -16.38 -10.10 -9.55
N VAL A 78 -17.34 -10.96 -9.85
CA VAL A 78 -17.92 -11.90 -8.88
C VAL A 78 -17.15 -13.22 -8.93
N PHE A 79 -16.57 -13.60 -7.79
CA PHE A 79 -15.99 -14.91 -7.56
C PHE A 79 -16.74 -15.61 -6.42
N PRO A 80 -17.31 -16.80 -6.62
CA PRO A 80 -18.02 -17.51 -5.55
C PRO A 80 -17.08 -18.04 -4.47
N ASN A 81 -15.80 -18.26 -4.79
CA ASN A 81 -14.77 -18.70 -3.85
C ASN A 81 -13.57 -17.75 -3.90
N ILE A 82 -13.16 -17.20 -2.76
CA ILE A 82 -12.05 -16.25 -2.71
C ILE A 82 -11.15 -16.51 -1.50
N ASP A 83 -9.84 -16.49 -1.74
CA ASP A 83 -8.80 -16.60 -0.71
C ASP A 83 -7.74 -15.52 -0.97
N VAL A 84 -7.67 -14.53 -0.08
CA VAL A 84 -6.72 -13.41 -0.19
C VAL A 84 -5.90 -13.28 1.08
N GLU A 85 -4.58 -13.19 0.91
CA GLU A 85 -3.65 -12.84 1.96
C GLU A 85 -2.81 -11.65 1.51
N ALA A 86 -2.65 -10.67 2.39
CA ALA A 86 -1.82 -9.50 2.15
C ALA A 86 -0.92 -9.23 3.37
N VAL A 87 0.38 -9.17 3.12
CA VAL A 87 1.41 -8.97 4.15
C VAL A 87 2.09 -7.63 3.92
N ALA A 88 2.11 -6.79 4.96
CA ALA A 88 2.93 -5.58 4.98
C ALA A 88 4.29 -5.90 5.62
N VAL A 89 5.37 -5.82 4.85
CA VAL A 89 6.73 -6.11 5.32
C VAL A 89 7.49 -4.83 5.66
N ARG A 90 8.40 -4.93 6.62
CA ARG A 90 9.36 -3.87 6.93
C ARG A 90 10.65 -4.10 6.16
N THR A 91 11.21 -3.02 5.63
CA THR A 91 12.46 -3.03 4.86
C THR A 91 13.31 -1.81 5.22
N ASN A 92 14.49 -1.69 4.62
CA ASN A 92 15.34 -0.50 4.73
C ASN A 92 15.11 0.52 3.60
N ASN A 93 14.05 0.36 2.80
CA ASN A 93 13.65 1.33 1.77
C ASN A 93 13.02 2.59 2.40
N PRO A 94 12.81 3.68 1.63
CA PRO A 94 12.13 4.86 2.13
C PRO A 94 10.75 4.56 2.73
N VAL A 95 10.34 5.36 3.72
CA VAL A 95 9.06 5.17 4.41
C VAL A 95 7.89 5.21 3.42
N CYS A 96 6.96 4.26 3.58
CA CYS A 96 5.72 4.24 2.81
C CYS A 96 4.53 4.73 3.63
N GLY A 97 3.47 5.14 2.94
CA GLY A 97 2.28 5.71 3.56
C GLY A 97 1.10 5.82 2.61
N ALA A 98 0.16 6.69 2.98
CA ALA A 98 -1.02 6.96 2.19
C ALA A 98 -0.66 7.63 0.86
N PHE A 99 -1.20 7.08 -0.23
CA PHE A 99 -1.25 7.73 -1.53
C PHE A 99 -2.65 7.49 -2.09
N ARG A 100 -3.25 8.47 -2.78
CA ARG A 100 -4.56 8.34 -3.45
C ARG A 100 -4.78 6.97 -4.10
N GLY A 101 -5.91 6.33 -3.76
CA GLY A 101 -6.23 4.92 -4.04
C GLY A 101 -6.05 4.02 -2.82
N PHE A 102 -4.99 4.25 -2.03
CA PHE A 102 -4.75 3.61 -0.73
C PHE A 102 -4.72 2.07 -0.81
N GLY A 103 -3.96 1.52 -1.76
CA GLY A 103 -3.83 0.06 -1.97
C GLY A 103 -4.75 -0.50 -3.05
N ALA A 104 -5.93 0.11 -3.26
CA ALA A 104 -6.90 -0.37 -4.24
C ALA A 104 -6.35 -0.37 -5.68
N ASN A 105 -5.65 0.71 -6.07
CA ASN A 105 -5.07 0.80 -7.42
C ASN A 105 -4.04 -0.32 -7.69
N GLN A 106 -3.29 -0.74 -6.67
CA GLN A 106 -2.31 -1.80 -6.82
C GLN A 106 -2.98 -3.18 -6.97
N ALA A 107 -4.10 -3.39 -6.28
CA ALA A 107 -4.88 -4.62 -6.39
C ALA A 107 -5.64 -4.73 -7.72
N GLN A 108 -6.13 -3.61 -8.26
CA GLN A 108 -6.95 -3.58 -9.49
C GLN A 108 -6.16 -3.50 -10.80
N PHE A 109 -4.88 -3.10 -10.74
CA PHE A 109 -4.03 -3.12 -11.93
C PHE A 109 -3.58 -4.54 -12.29
N ALA A 110 -3.43 -5.39 -11.27
CA ALA A 110 -2.93 -6.76 -11.40
C ALA A 110 -3.95 -7.71 -12.04
#